data_AF-A0AAJ1WJT3-F1
#
_entry.id   AF-A0AAJ1WJT3-F1
#
_cell.length_a   1.000
_cell.length_b   1.000
_cell.length_c   1.000
_cell.angle_alpha   90.00
_cell.angle_beta   90.00
_cell.angle_gamma   90.00
#
_symmetry.space_group_name_H-M   'P 1'
#
loop_
_entity.id
_entity.type
_entity.pdbx_description
1 polymer ?
#
loop_
_entity_poly.entity_id
_entity_poly.type
_entity_poly.pdbx_seq_one_letter_code
_entity_poly.pdbx_strand_id
1 'polypeptide(L)'
;MGEFLNEIRRPKNISLSRKILYSTLLFVIGVILGVISKKLDSTASNLLPYFLEVLDLRNFLSRMGVWLFFGVLISVYNKSPVRSAINVFLFFVGMVGSYYLYTIMIAGFFLNPI
;
A
#
# COMPACT_ATOMS: atom_id res chain seq x y z
N MET A 1 -30.02 11.11 -13.44
CA MET A 1 -28.92 10.65 -12.56
C MET A 1 -27.53 10.81 -13.18
N GLY A 2 -27.29 10.32 -14.40
CA GLY A 2 -25.97 10.42 -15.04
C GLY A 2 -25.46 11.85 -15.26
N GLU A 3 -26.34 12.80 -15.60
CA GLU A 3 -25.97 14.22 -15.76
C GLU A 3 -25.50 14.87 -14.46
N PHE A 4 -26.21 14.63 -13.34
CA PHE A 4 -25.82 15.09 -12.00
C PHE A 4 -24.44 14.56 -11.59
N LEU A 5 -24.17 13.28 -11.83
CA LEU A 5 -22.86 12.69 -11.54
C LEU A 5 -21.74 13.29 -12.41
N ASN A 6 -22.05 13.66 -13.66
CA ASN A 6 -21.10 14.28 -14.58
C ASN A 6 -20.79 15.74 -14.22
N GLU A 7 -21.72 16.48 -13.59
CA GLU A 7 -21.44 17.80 -13.01
C GLU A 7 -20.46 17.71 -11.84
N ILE A 8 -20.63 16.72 -10.96
CA ILE A 8 -19.74 16.49 -9.81
C ILE A 8 -18.36 16.04 -10.29
N ARG A 9 -18.28 15.20 -11.34
CA ARG A 9 -17.02 14.67 -11.85
C ARG A 9 -17.03 14.45 -13.36
N ARG A 10 -16.42 15.37 -14.10
CA ARG A 10 -16.26 15.22 -15.55
C ARG A 10 -15.30 14.07 -15.90
N PRO A 11 -15.73 13.09 -16.72
CA PRO A 11 -14.87 11.99 -17.14
C PRO A 11 -13.75 12.52 -18.04
N LYS A 12 -12.51 12.52 -17.54
CA LYS A 12 -11.31 12.89 -18.31
C LYS A 12 -10.64 11.64 -18.86
N ASN A 13 -10.58 11.51 -20.18
CA ASN A 13 -9.89 10.42 -20.84
C ASN A 13 -8.37 10.54 -20.66
N ILE A 14 -7.80 9.57 -19.95
CA ILE A 14 -6.35 9.37 -19.81
C ILE A 14 -5.98 8.23 -20.74
N SER A 15 -4.82 8.34 -21.41
CA SER A 15 -4.28 7.27 -22.26
C SER A 15 -4.08 5.97 -21.48
N LEU A 16 -4.23 4.83 -22.16
CA LEU A 16 -4.09 3.51 -21.56
C LEU A 16 -2.69 3.31 -20.94
N SER A 17 -1.62 3.77 -21.61
CA SER A 17 -0.26 3.64 -21.11
C SER A 17 -0.04 4.37 -19.78
N ARG A 18 -0.62 5.56 -19.61
CA ARG A 18 -0.54 6.30 -18.33
C ARG A 18 -1.35 5.60 -17.24
N LYS A 19 -2.51 5.04 -17.59
CA LYS A 19 -3.31 4.24 -16.65
C LYS A 19 -2.50 3.06 -16.13
N ILE A 20 -1.85 2.30 -17.01
CA ILE A 20 -0.99 1.17 -16.64
C ILE A 20 0.17 1.64 -15.78
N LEU A 21 0.91 2.67 -16.23
CA LEU A 21 2.06 3.22 -15.50
C LEU A 21 1.70 3.59 -14.05
N TYR A 22 0.60 4.32 -13.84
CA TYR A 22 0.19 4.71 -12.48
C TYR A 22 -0.20 3.51 -11.61
N SER A 23 -0.92 2.53 -12.18
CA SER A 23 -1.27 1.30 -11.47
C SER A 23 -0.03 0.52 -11.06
N THR A 24 0.95 0.39 -11.97
CA THR A 24 2.23 -0.27 -11.68
C THR A 24 3.04 0.48 -10.62
N LEU A 25 3.10 1.81 -10.69
CA LEU A 25 3.77 2.63 -9.67
C LEU A 25 3.17 2.43 -8.28
N LEU A 26 1.83 2.43 -8.18
CA LEU A 26 1.15 2.19 -6.90
C LEU A 26 1.40 0.79 -6.36
N PHE A 27 1.44 -0.22 -7.24
CA PHE A 27 1.82 -1.58 -6.86
C PHE A 27 3.26 -1.61 -6.30
N VAL A 28 4.22 -1.00 -6.99
CA VAL A 28 5.63 -0.94 -6.56
C VAL A 28 5.78 -0.20 -5.23
N ILE A 29 5.08 0.92 -5.06
CA ILE A 29 5.04 1.65 -3.77
C ILE A 29 4.48 0.76 -2.67
N GLY A 30 3.40 0.03 -2.95
CA GLY A 30 2.84 -0.97 -2.03
C GLY A 30 3.88 -1.99 -1.61
N VAL A 31 4.59 -2.60 -2.56
CA VAL A 31 5.66 -3.58 -2.30
C VAL A 31 6.77 -2.99 -1.41
N ILE A 32 7.26 -1.79 -1.75
CA ILE A 32 8.32 -1.13 -0.97
C ILE A 32 7.86 -0.90 0.48
N LEU A 33 6.64 -0.39 0.65
CA LEU A 33 6.08 -0.13 1.98
C LEU A 33 5.82 -1.42 2.77
N GLY A 34 5.37 -2.49 2.12
CA GLY A 34 5.18 -3.79 2.77
C GLY A 34 6.48 -4.40 3.26
N VAL A 35 7.55 -4.35 2.45
CA VAL A 35 8.90 -4.77 2.86
C VAL A 35 9.43 -3.92 4.01
N ILE A 36 9.32 -2.59 3.94
CA ILE A 36 9.77 -1.68 5.00
C ILE A 36 9.01 -1.96 6.30
N SER A 37 7.69 -2.10 6.23
CA SER A 37 6.84 -2.41 7.37
C SER A 37 7.28 -3.72 8.03
N LYS A 38 7.46 -4.80 7.25
CA LYS A 38 7.89 -6.08 7.81
C LYS A 38 9.30 -6.02 8.40
N LYS A 39 10.23 -5.32 7.74
CA LYS A 39 11.59 -5.15 8.24
C LYS A 39 11.61 -4.43 9.59
N LEU A 40 10.81 -3.38 9.74
CA LEU A 40 10.67 -2.66 11.01
C LEU A 40 10.05 -3.54 12.09
N ASP A 41 9.01 -4.33 11.74
CA ASP A 41 8.37 -5.26 12.68
C ASP A 41 9.29 -6.38 13.16
N SER A 42 10.22 -6.84 12.31
CA SER A 42 11.21 -7.87 12.63
C SER A 42 12.47 -7.33 13.30
N THR A 43 12.69 -6.01 13.33
CA THR A 43 13.87 -5.41 13.94
C THR A 43 13.58 -5.07 15.40
N ALA A 44 14.44 -5.50 16.33
CA ALA A 44 14.30 -5.12 17.73
C ALA A 44 14.48 -3.60 17.89
N SER A 45 13.67 -2.98 18.77
CA SER A 45 13.63 -1.51 18.88
C SER A 45 14.98 -0.89 19.23
N ASN A 46 15.77 -1.57 20.07
CA ASN A 46 17.12 -1.15 20.47
C ASN A 46 18.18 -1.21 19.34
N LEU A 47 17.86 -1.83 18.21
CA LEU A 47 18.72 -1.87 17.01
C LEU A 47 18.29 -0.83 15.98
N LEU A 48 17.17 -0.14 16.19
CA LEU A 48 16.72 0.91 15.28
C LEU A 48 17.53 2.19 15.50
N PRO A 49 17.81 2.95 14.43
CA PRO A 49 18.25 4.33 14.54
C PRO A 49 17.32 5.13 15.46
N TYR A 50 17.90 5.94 16.36
CA TYR A 50 17.17 6.71 17.38
C TYR A 50 15.96 7.48 16.82
N PHE A 51 16.09 8.09 15.63
CA PHE A 51 14.98 8.84 15.03
C PHE A 51 13.78 7.96 14.65
N LEU A 52 13.99 6.71 14.24
CA LEU A 52 12.92 5.77 13.91
C LEU A 52 12.22 5.26 15.16
N GLU A 53 12.96 5.10 16.25
CA GLU A 53 12.42 4.73 17.56
C GLU A 53 11.55 5.85 18.14
N VAL A 54 12.03 7.10 18.12
CA VAL A 54 11.27 8.26 18.61
C VAL A 54 9.97 8.50 17.83
N LEU A 55 9.98 8.26 16.51
CA LEU A 55 8.79 8.35 15.67
C LEU A 55 7.82 7.17 15.85
N ASP A 56 8.26 6.11 16.54
CA ASP A 56 7.51 4.88 16.76
C ASP A 56 6.96 4.24 15.47
N LEU A 57 7.76 4.30 14.39
CA LEU A 57 7.30 3.90 13.05
C LEU A 57 6.95 2.41 12.95
N ARG A 58 7.56 1.57 13.79
CA ARG A 58 7.23 0.15 13.91
C ARG A 58 5.76 -0.02 14.30
N ASN A 59 5.34 0.55 15.43
CA ASN A 59 3.96 0.44 15.89
C ASN A 59 2.99 1.20 14.99
N PHE A 60 3.40 2.34 14.44
CA PHE A 60 2.56 3.13 13.54
C PHE A 60 2.21 2.36 12.25
N LEU A 61 3.21 1.75 11.60
CA LEU A 61 3.02 0.98 10.36
C LEU A 61 2.35 -0.38 10.57
N SER A 62 2.37 -0.90 11.80
CA SER A 62 1.63 -2.11 12.17
C SER A 62 0.11 -1.88 12.32
N ARG A 63 -0.32 -0.61 12.49
CA ARG A 63 -1.74 -0.27 12.70
C ARG A 63 -2.51 -0.16 11.38
N MET A 64 -3.77 -0.61 11.39
CA MET A 64 -4.65 -0.53 10.22
C MET A 64 -4.92 0.91 9.74
N GLY A 65 -4.88 1.90 10.65
CA GLY A 65 -5.24 3.29 10.35
C GLY A 65 -4.42 3.93 9.23
N VAL A 66 -3.10 3.73 9.22
CA VAL A 66 -2.24 4.32 8.17
C VAL A 66 -2.52 3.72 6.80
N TRP A 67 -2.82 2.42 6.74
CA TRP A 67 -3.12 1.75 5.49
C TRP A 67 -4.49 2.14 4.93
N LEU A 68 -5.48 2.31 5.81
CA LEU A 68 -6.78 2.88 5.44
C LEU A 68 -6.62 4.31 4.90
N PHE A 69 -5.79 5.13 5.56
CA PHE A 69 -5.49 6.48 5.09
C PHE A 69 -4.91 6.47 3.67
N PHE A 70 -3.91 5.62 3.39
CA PHE A 70 -3.37 5.49 2.03
C PHE A 70 -4.41 4.99 1.02
N GLY A 71 -5.23 4.00 1.39
CA GLY A 71 -6.31 3.50 0.54
C GLY A 71 -7.31 4.59 0.16
N VAL A 72 -7.73 5.40 1.13
CA VAL A 72 -8.62 6.55 0.90
C VAL A 72 -7.94 7.61 0.04
N LEU A 73 -6.68 7.94 0.33
CA LEU A 73 -5.91 8.93 -0.44
C LEU A 73 -5.82 8.53 -1.92
N ILE A 74 -5.44 7.28 -2.19
CA ILE A 74 -5.41 6.72 -3.55
C ILE A 74 -6.82 6.77 -4.18
N SER A 75 -7.86 6.43 -3.42
CA SER A 75 -9.24 6.42 -3.94
C SER A 75 -9.70 7.80 -4.41
N VAL A 76 -9.45 8.85 -3.62
CA VAL A 76 -9.89 10.23 -3.89
C VAL A 76 -9.20 10.82 -5.11
N TYR A 77 -7.89 10.58 -5.30
CA TYR A 77 -7.14 11.11 -6.44
C TYR A 77 -7.47 10.44 -7.78
N ASN A 78 -8.10 9.27 -7.78
CA ASN A 78 -8.38 8.51 -8.99
C ASN A 78 -9.70 8.91 -9.64
N LYS A 79 -9.65 9.30 -10.93
CA LYS A 79 -10.76 9.95 -11.67
C LYS A 79 -12.02 9.11 -11.92
N SER A 80 -12.01 7.82 -11.66
CA SER A 80 -13.14 6.92 -11.88
C SER A 80 -13.21 5.91 -10.74
N PRO A 81 -14.41 5.56 -10.22
CA PRO A 81 -14.57 4.59 -9.14
C PRO A 81 -13.89 3.25 -9.43
N VAL A 82 -14.01 2.75 -10.68
CA VAL A 82 -13.37 1.50 -11.10
C VAL A 82 -11.85 1.62 -11.06
N ARG A 83 -11.30 2.77 -11.45
CA ARG A 83 -9.85 3.02 -11.39
C ARG A 83 -9.36 3.16 -9.95
N SER A 84 -10.14 3.79 -9.08
CA SER A 84 -9.88 3.84 -7.65
C SER A 84 -9.79 2.43 -7.07
N ALA A 85 -10.78 1.58 -7.34
CA ALA A 85 -10.82 0.20 -6.87
C ALA A 85 -9.60 -0.61 -7.35
N ILE A 86 -9.26 -0.55 -8.65
CA ILE A 86 -8.09 -1.25 -9.20
C ILE A 86 -6.80 -0.77 -8.53
N ASN A 87 -6.61 0.54 -8.39
CA ASN A 87 -5.39 1.11 -7.86
C ASN A 87 -5.20 0.83 -6.36
N VAL A 88 -6.28 0.92 -5.58
CA VAL A 88 -6.28 0.55 -4.15
C VAL A 88 -6.00 -0.94 -4.00
N PHE A 89 -6.67 -1.78 -4.79
CA PHE A 89 -6.45 -3.23 -4.78
C PHE A 89 -4.98 -3.58 -5.08
N LEU A 90 -4.41 -3.06 -6.16
CA LEU A 90 -3.01 -3.31 -6.52
C LEU A 90 -2.03 -2.83 -5.46
N PHE A 91 -2.26 -1.65 -4.88
CA PHE A 91 -1.45 -1.16 -3.76
C PHE A 91 -1.46 -2.15 -2.58
N PHE A 92 -2.65 -2.62 -2.17
CA PHE A 92 -2.78 -3.55 -1.05
C PHE A 92 -2.24 -4.95 -1.37
N VAL A 93 -2.40 -5.45 -2.59
CA VAL A 93 -1.79 -6.72 -3.02
C VAL A 93 -0.26 -6.63 -2.93
N GLY A 94 0.32 -5.53 -3.43
CA GLY A 94 1.76 -5.31 -3.32
C GLY A 94 2.22 -5.21 -1.86
N MET A 95 1.51 -4.44 -1.06
CA MET A 95 1.83 -4.23 0.36
C MET A 95 1.72 -5.51 1.19
N VAL A 96 0.53 -6.12 1.23
CA VAL A 96 0.26 -7.32 2.03
C VAL A 96 1.06 -8.50 1.50
N GLY A 97 1.11 -8.68 0.18
CA GLY A 97 1.84 -9.75 -0.46
C GLY A 97 3.33 -9.70 -0.12
N SER A 98 3.98 -8.55 -0.27
CA SER A 98 5.41 -8.40 0.04
C SER A 98 5.71 -8.53 1.54
N TYR A 99 4.82 -8.05 2.41
CA TYR A 99 4.95 -8.19 3.87
C TYR A 99 5.02 -9.66 4.30
N TYR A 100 4.11 -10.50 3.78
CA TYR A 100 4.13 -11.93 4.07
C TYR A 100 5.23 -12.68 3.31
N LEU A 101 5.51 -12.30 2.08
CA LEU A 101 6.58 -12.92 1.31
C LEU A 101 7.96 -12.68 1.96
N TYR A 102 8.20 -11.49 2.54
CA TYR A 102 9.39 -11.23 3.36
C TYR A 102 9.47 -12.19 4.56
N THR A 103 8.34 -12.44 5.21
CA THR A 103 8.27 -13.36 6.36
C THR A 103 8.73 -14.78 5.97
N ILE A 104 8.25 -15.26 4.82
CA ILE A 104 8.59 -16.59 4.29
C ILE A 104 10.05 -16.67 3.84
N MET A 105 10.49 -15.71 3.02
CA MET A 105 11.79 -15.81 2.34
C MET A 105 12.98 -15.36 3.18
N ILE A 106 12.78 -14.41 4.10
CA ILE A 106 13.87 -13.74 4.82
C ILE A 106 13.81 -14.04 6.32
N ALA A 107 12.62 -13.90 6.93
CA ALA A 107 12.49 -14.09 8.38
C ALA A 107 12.42 -15.57 8.80
N GLY A 108 12.32 -16.52 7.85
CA GLY A 108 12.33 -17.96 8.11
C GLY A 108 11.08 -18.48 8.86
N PHE A 109 10.03 -17.68 8.96
CA PHE A 109 8.78 -18.05 9.60
C PHE A 109 7.87 -18.74 8.57
N PHE A 110 7.98 -20.07 8.37
CA PHE A 110 7.00 -21.09 7.88
C PHE A 110 7.78 -22.29 7.29
N LEU A 111 7.54 -23.60 7.55
CA LEU A 111 6.69 -24.37 8.47
C LEU A 111 7.63 -25.29 9.30
N ASN A 112 7.48 -25.36 10.62
CA ASN A 112 7.88 -26.58 11.32
C ASN A 112 6.79 -27.62 11.02
N PRO A 113 7.07 -28.74 10.30
CA PRO A 113 6.16 -29.87 10.35
C PRO A 113 6.20 -30.38 11.78
N ILE A 114 5.07 -30.24 12.48
CA ILE A 114 4.80 -31.01 13.69
C ILE A 114 4.67 -32.48 13.29
#